data_AF-A0A956GZ07-F1
#
_entry.id   AF-A0A956GZ07-F1
#
_cell.length_a   1.000
_cell.length_b   1.000
_cell.length_c   1.000
_cell.angle_alpha   90.00
_cell.angle_beta   90.00
_cell.angle_gamma   90.00
#
_symmetry.space_group_name_H-M   'P 1'
#
loop_
_entity.id
_entity.type
_entity.pdbx_description
1 polymer ?
#
loop_
_entity_poly.entity_id
_entity_poly.type
_entity_poly.pdbx_seq_one_letter_code
_entity_poly.pdbx_strand_id
1 'polypeptide(L)' 'MALSATIRRFTITLSDSDRDVYETLDLRVAQHPSESDRYVVARVIARALEHAEGLDF' A
#
# COMPACT_ATOMS: atom_id res chain seq x y z
N MET A 1 2.67 9.75 -24.93
CA MET A 1 1.49 9.02 -24.40
C MET A 1 1.87 8.44 -23.05
N ALA A 2 1.04 8.58 -22.03
CA ALA A 2 1.30 7.98 -20.72
C ALA A 2 1.14 6.45 -20.82
N LEU A 3 2.14 5.71 -20.35
CA LEU A 3 2.06 4.26 -20.28
C LEU A 3 1.02 3.86 -19.23
N SER A 4 0.24 2.80 -19.50
CA SER A 4 -0.79 2.32 -18.58
C SER A 4 -0.17 1.80 -17.28
N ALA A 5 -0.73 2.21 -16.14
CA ALA A 5 -0.36 1.65 -14.84
C ALA A 5 -0.92 0.24 -14.67
N THR A 6 -0.19 -0.61 -13.95
CA THR A 6 -0.68 -1.92 -13.52
C THR A 6 -1.33 -1.80 -12.15
N ILE A 7 -2.59 -2.21 -12.01
CA ILE A 7 -3.26 -2.23 -10.70
C ILE A 7 -2.89 -3.51 -9.96
N ARG A 8 -2.29 -3.38 -8.78
CA ARG A 8 -1.99 -4.48 -7.86
C ARG A 8 -2.89 -4.41 -6.64
N ARG A 9 -3.45 -5.55 -6.25
CA ARG A 9 -4.24 -5.68 -5.02
C ARG A 9 -3.40 -6.33 -3.93
N PHE A 10 -3.35 -5.71 -2.76
CA PHE A 10 -2.68 -6.23 -1.57
C PHE A 10 -3.72 -6.35 -0.46
N THR A 11 -3.86 -7.56 0.09
CA THR A 11 -4.63 -7.79 1.30
C THR A 11 -3.66 -8.00 2.45
N ILE A 12 -3.72 -7.13 3.45
CA ILE A 12 -2.76 -7.07 4.56
C ILE A 12 -3.52 -7.15 5.87
N THR A 13 -3.20 -8.13 6.70
CA THR A 13 -3.62 -8.14 8.10
C THR A 13 -2.60 -7.30 8.88
N LEU A 14 -3.02 -6.11 9.29
CA LEU A 14 -2.22 -5.21 10.12
C LEU A 14 -2.47 -5.55 11.60
N SER A 15 -1.39 -5.76 12.34
CA SER A 15 -1.41 -5.96 13.78
C SER A 15 -0.35 -5.05 14.39
N ASP A 16 -0.76 -3.84 14.71
CA ASP A 16 0.07 -2.84 15.35
C ASP A 16 -0.30 -2.76 16.83
N SER A 17 0.46 -3.48 17.66
CA SER A 17 0.22 -3.54 19.09
C SER A 17 0.63 -2.28 19.84
N ASP A 18 1.50 -1.45 19.26
CA ASP A 18 1.93 -0.19 19.89
C ASP A 18 0.83 0.87 19.79
N ARG A 19 0.05 0.84 18.69
CA ARG A 19 -1.10 1.73 18.44
C ARG A 19 -2.47 1.10 18.71
N ASP A 20 -2.50 -0.15 19.14
CA ASP A 20 -3.73 -0.95 19.35
C ASP A 20 -4.61 -1.07 18.09
N VAL A 21 -3.99 -1.15 16.91
CA VAL A 21 -4.68 -1.24 15.61
C VAL A 21 -4.61 -2.67 15.08
N TYR A 22 -5.77 -3.28 14.89
CA TYR A 22 -5.92 -4.64 14.35
C TYR A 22 -6.96 -4.65 13.24
N GLU A 23 -6.50 -4.56 11.99
CA GLU A 23 -7.36 -4.36 10.83
C GLU A 23 -6.92 -5.18 9.63
N THR A 24 -7.82 -5.40 8.69
CA THR A 24 -7.47 -5.94 7.38
C THR A 24 -7.58 -4.85 6.33
N LEU A 25 -6.45 -4.49 5.73
CA LEU A 25 -6.36 -3.50 4.66
C LEU A 25 -6.51 -4.21 3.31
N ASP A 26 -7.38 -3.69 2.44
CA ASP A 26 -7.52 -4.11 1.04
C ASP A 26 -7.10 -2.97 0.12
N LEU A 27 -5.82 -2.95 -0.23
CA LEU A 27 -5.19 -1.85 -0.94
C LEU A 27 -5.14 -2.14 -2.44
N ARG A 28 -5.65 -1.21 -3.26
CA ARG A 28 -5.49 -1.22 -4.72
C ARG A 28 -4.47 -0.16 -5.11
N VAL A 29 -3.28 -0.59 -5.52
CA VAL A 29 -2.15 0.31 -5.81
C VAL A 29 -1.89 0.33 -7.32
N ALA A 30 -1.88 1.52 -7.89
CA ALA A 30 -1.44 1.72 -9.26
C ALA A 30 0.09 1.75 -9.32
N GLN A 31 0.69 0.77 -9.99
CA GLN A 31 2.11 0.74 -10.31
C GLN A 31 2.36 1.47 -11.62
N HIS A 32 3.09 2.58 -11.57
CA HIS A 32 3.56 3.23 -12.78
C HIS A 32 4.66 2.38 -13.43
N PRO A 33 4.74 2.26 -14.76
CA PRO A 33 5.73 1.40 -15.42
C PRO A 33 7.21 1.75 -15.18
N SER A 34 7.51 2.93 -14.62
CA SER A 34 8.87 3.27 -14.16
C SER A 34 9.19 2.72 -12.76
N GLU A 35 8.19 2.24 -12.02
CA GLU A 35 8.37 1.70 -10.69
C GLU A 35 8.76 0.22 -10.78
N SER A 36 9.84 -0.14 -10.09
CA SER A 36 10.14 -1.56 -9.84
C SER A 36 9.18 -2.15 -8.82
N ASP A 37 9.00 -3.47 -8.85
CA ASP A 37 8.15 -4.17 -7.88
C ASP A 37 8.60 -3.93 -6.43
N ARG A 38 9.91 -3.81 -6.19
CA ARG A 38 10.46 -3.48 -4.87
C ARG A 38 10.02 -2.09 -4.40
N TYR A 39 9.94 -1.12 -5.32
CA TYR A 39 9.49 0.23 -4.98
C TYR A 39 8.01 0.25 -4.60
N VAL A 40 7.15 -0.48 -5.33
CA VAL A 40 5.73 -0.60 -4.98
C VAL A 40 5.56 -1.28 -3.62
N VAL A 41 6.30 -2.36 -3.35
CA VAL A 41 6.26 -3.03 -2.03
C VAL A 41 6.71 -2.09 -0.92
N ALA A 42 7.75 -1.28 -1.13
CA ALA A 42 8.18 -0.29 -0.15
C ALA A 42 7.09 0.75 0.15
N ARG A 43 6.38 1.25 -0.88
CA ARG A 43 5.22 2.16 -0.70
C ARG A 43 4.10 1.49 0.10
N VAL A 44 3.82 0.21 -0.17
CA VAL A 44 2.81 -0.56 0.57
C VAL A 44 3.17 -0.73 2.03
N ILE A 45 4.44 -1.06 2.33
CA ILE A 45 4.93 -1.15 3.70
C ILE A 45 4.82 0.22 4.39
N ALA A 46 5.26 1.30 3.73
CA ALA A 46 5.13 2.65 4.28
C ALA A 46 3.66 3.01 4.59
N ARG A 47 2.72 2.67 3.70
CA ARG A 47 1.29 2.90 3.95
C ARG A 47 0.75 2.10 5.14
N ALA A 48 1.24 0.89 5.37
CA ALA A 48 0.85 0.09 6.54
C ALA A 48 1.48 0.63 7.83
N LEU A 49 2.74 1.02 7.80
CA LEU A 49 3.44 1.64 8.94
C LEU A 49 2.84 2.99 9.32
N GLU A 50 2.43 3.79 8.36
CA GLU A 50 1.83 5.10 8.61
C GLU A 50 0.29 5.04 8.63
N HIS A 51 -0.30 3.89 8.96
CA HIS A 51 -1.75 3.73 8.94
C HIS A 51 -2.45 4.77 9.85
N ALA A 52 -3.32 5.57 9.23
CA ALA A 52 -4.12 6.59 9.87
C ALA A 52 -5.41 6.83 9.07
N GLU A 53 -6.41 7.42 9.72
CA GLU A 53 -7.64 7.86 9.09
C GLU A 53 -7.35 8.92 8.00
N GLY A 54 -7.96 8.76 6.82
CA GLY A 54 -7.81 9.69 5.71
C GLY A 54 -6.50 9.59 4.90
N LEU A 55 -5.63 8.62 5.20
CA LEU A 55 -4.42 8.40 4.41
C LEU A 55 -4.72 7.52 3.16
N ASP A 56 -4.42 8.04 1.98
CA ASP A 56 -4.61 7.34 0.68
C ASP A 56 -3.29 7.18 -0.10
N PHE A 57 -3.36 6.47 -1.23
CA PHE A 57 -2.21 6.22 -2.14
C PHE A 57 -2.00 7.28 -3.21
#